data_AF-A0A6A5V978-F1
#
_entry.id   AF-A0A6A5V978-F1
#
_cell.length_a   1.000
_cell.length_b   1.000
_cell.length_c   1.000
_cell.angle_alpha   90.00
_cell.angle_beta   90.00
_cell.angle_gamma   90.00
#
_symmetry.space_group_name_H-M   'P 1'
#
loop_
_entity.id
_entity.type
_entity.pdbx_description
1 polymer ?
#
loop_
_entity_poly.entity_id
_entity_poly.type
_entity_poly.pdbx_seq_one_letter_code
_entity_poly.pdbx_strand_id
1 'polypeptide(L)'
;MEAFYLVRDFVPGEGDGRNGCGSQQSVEGEGEEMKRGGARGGGGKKGVFVLLGKHDLLAEGEREKRVEEIGGMFEERLGAFRERGVHVEVLKTLGLDVRRGKDVDAVLRRIKAVVAPTPTTPTTRNKKAAHEKEHEKEKEKEREREKPTYVATENPSLPPPTPAPPTTRDHLQLISSSTASAEPNDDAFWTSFFTASIPTWDHYTHLRAGYFTLLPYLTNPSTPHPILPAANDFLTHLSRLRSSRPEKFGNTAHKTMTVFWLAQLLSAARAFDEGRGLLTRGAFADVLVKSPWLMDGGLWKGYYSRERMFSKEARQGWRTPDLKTLPVEVSGDDLDKGAREASSKRRLFF
;
A
#
# COMPACT_ATOMS: atom_id res chain seq x y z
N MET A 1 13.11 17.17 -18.35
CA MET A 1 13.57 15.78 -18.08
C MET A 1 13.72 15.64 -16.58
N GLU A 2 12.86 14.85 -15.96
CA GLU A 2 12.96 14.51 -14.53
C GLU A 2 13.92 13.32 -14.36
N ALA A 3 14.87 13.46 -13.45
CA ALA A 3 15.77 12.37 -13.08
C ALA A 3 15.19 11.64 -11.85
N PHE A 4 15.37 10.32 -11.82
CA PHE A 4 14.76 9.44 -10.81
C PHE A 4 15.82 8.75 -9.98
N TYR A 5 15.67 8.80 -8.66
CA TYR A 5 16.61 8.23 -7.72
C TYR A 5 15.90 7.34 -6.72
N LEU A 6 16.59 6.28 -6.30
CA LEU A 6 16.14 5.37 -5.27
C LEU A 6 17.03 5.59 -4.04
N VAL A 7 16.48 6.20 -2.99
CA VAL A 7 17.13 6.25 -1.67
C VAL A 7 16.52 5.13 -0.82
N ARG A 8 17.35 4.20 -0.33
CA ARG A 8 16.88 3.09 0.50
C ARG A 8 17.74 2.97 1.76
N ASP A 9 17.10 3.11 2.92
CA ASP A 9 17.71 2.73 4.20
C ASP A 9 17.79 1.21 4.29
N PHE A 10 18.99 0.68 4.48
CA PHE A 10 19.20 -0.75 4.70
C PHE A 10 19.53 -1.03 6.17
N VAL A 11 18.65 -1.78 6.84
CA VAL A 11 18.89 -2.36 8.17
C VAL A 11 18.94 -3.88 7.99
N PRO A 12 20.06 -4.56 8.32
CA PRO A 12 20.15 -6.00 8.14
C PRO A 12 19.32 -6.72 9.22
N GLY A 13 18.28 -7.46 8.81
CA GLY A 13 17.49 -8.31 9.69
C GLY A 13 16.38 -9.06 8.95
N GLU A 14 16.60 -10.37 8.79
CA GLU A 14 15.72 -11.47 8.32
C GLU A 14 15.07 -11.37 6.94
N GLY A 15 15.32 -12.41 6.14
CA GLY A 15 15.04 -12.45 4.72
C GLY A 15 13.57 -12.66 4.41
N ASP A 16 13.06 -11.85 3.49
CA ASP A 16 12.04 -12.33 2.55
C ASP A 16 12.33 -11.74 1.18
N GLY A 17 12.47 -12.64 0.20
CA GLY A 17 12.79 -12.31 -1.17
C GLY A 17 11.58 -11.73 -1.86
N ARG A 18 11.54 -10.40 -2.05
CA ARG A 18 10.67 -9.75 -3.03
C ARG A 18 11.23 -8.40 -3.44
N ASN A 19 11.83 -8.37 -4.63
CA ASN A 19 12.35 -7.17 -5.30
C ASN A 19 11.18 -6.37 -5.89
N GLY A 20 10.85 -5.22 -5.30
CA GLY A 20 9.87 -4.25 -5.82
C GLY A 20 10.57 -3.01 -6.38
N CYS A 21 10.24 -2.65 -7.61
CA CYS A 21 10.76 -1.51 -8.37
C CYS A 21 10.10 -0.19 -7.91
N GLY A 22 10.91 0.84 -7.61
CA GLY A 22 10.45 2.15 -7.11
C GLY A 22 10.06 3.14 -8.22
N SER A 23 9.10 4.01 -7.91
CA SER A 23 8.49 5.01 -8.79
C SER A 23 9.14 6.41 -8.71
N GLN A 24 8.84 7.20 -9.73
CA GLN A 24 9.39 8.51 -10.13
C GLN A 24 9.04 9.70 -9.20
N GLN A 25 10.01 10.50 -8.71
CA GLN A 25 9.81 11.79 -8.01
C GLN A 25 10.93 12.82 -8.28
N SER A 26 10.63 14.12 -8.14
CA SER A 26 11.46 15.29 -8.53
C SER A 26 12.31 15.87 -7.38
N VAL A 27 13.40 16.55 -7.73
CA VAL A 27 14.61 16.83 -6.90
C VAL A 27 14.47 17.96 -5.87
N GLU A 28 13.39 18.75 -5.90
CA GLU A 28 13.29 19.97 -5.09
C GLU A 28 12.84 19.73 -3.63
N GLY A 29 12.29 18.56 -3.29
CA GLY A 29 11.70 18.29 -1.97
C GLY A 29 12.56 17.51 -0.96
N GLU A 30 13.67 16.89 -1.36
CA GLU A 30 14.29 15.80 -0.56
C GLU A 30 15.27 16.28 0.54
N GLY A 31 15.67 17.55 0.55
CA GLY A 31 16.62 18.09 1.54
C GLY A 31 16.08 18.15 2.97
N GLU A 32 14.76 18.18 3.16
CA GLU A 32 14.13 18.26 4.48
C GLU A 32 13.78 16.89 5.09
N GLU A 33 13.42 15.90 4.28
CA GLU A 33 13.00 14.57 4.77
C GLU A 33 14.15 13.83 5.47
N MET A 34 15.38 14.04 5.00
CA MET A 34 16.58 13.38 5.51
C MET A 34 17.08 13.92 6.86
N LYS A 35 16.62 15.11 7.29
CA LYS A 35 16.98 15.70 8.61
C LYS A 35 16.29 15.03 9.80
N ARG A 36 15.18 14.30 9.59
CA ARG A 36 14.31 13.80 10.69
C ARG A 36 14.53 12.33 11.10
N GLY A 37 15.33 11.56 10.36
CA GLY A 37 15.61 10.14 10.64
C GLY A 37 16.73 9.92 11.67
N GLY A 38 16.54 10.35 12.92
CA GLY A 38 17.50 10.18 14.02
C GLY A 38 17.06 9.17 15.09
N ALA A 39 17.88 8.13 15.29
CA ALA A 39 17.97 7.28 16.49
C ALA A 39 16.85 6.26 16.78
N ARG A 40 16.93 5.06 16.19
CA ARG A 40 16.68 3.80 16.90
C ARG A 40 17.71 2.72 16.53
N GLY A 41 18.11 1.95 17.53
CA GLY A 41 19.30 1.13 17.59
C GLY A 41 19.18 -0.23 16.88
N GLY A 42 20.21 -0.53 16.09
CA GLY A 42 20.53 -1.84 15.54
C GLY A 42 21.97 -1.74 15.03
N GLY A 43 22.87 -2.59 15.52
CA GLY A 43 24.34 -2.47 15.34
C GLY A 43 24.88 -2.73 13.93
N GLY A 44 24.08 -2.55 12.88
CA GLY A 44 24.53 -2.60 11.49
C GLY A 44 25.08 -1.25 11.04
N LYS A 45 26.13 -1.24 10.20
CA LYS A 45 26.58 0.00 9.54
C LYS A 45 25.42 0.55 8.71
N LYS A 46 24.96 1.76 9.04
CA LYS A 46 23.93 2.46 8.27
C LYS A 46 24.56 2.98 6.99
N GLY A 47 23.98 2.62 5.85
CA GLY A 47 24.45 3.02 4.54
C GLY A 47 23.33 3.62 3.70
N VAL A 48 23.64 4.73 3.04
CA VAL A 48 22.81 5.37 2.01
C VAL A 48 23.50 5.15 0.68
N PHE A 49 22.79 4.55 -0.27
CA PHE A 49 23.26 4.35 -1.64
C PHE A 49 22.34 5.09 -2.58
N VAL A 50 22.91 5.92 -3.45
CA VAL A 50 22.16 6.61 -4.50
C VAL A 50 22.42 5.92 -5.82
N LEU A 51 21.36 5.40 -6.43
CA LEU A 51 21.42 4.80 -7.76
C LEU A 51 20.79 5.75 -8.76
N LEU A 52 21.57 6.14 -9.78
CA LEU A 52 21.08 6.94 -10.89
C LEU A 52 20.53 5.97 -11.95
N GLY A 53 19.21 5.98 -12.16
CA GLY A 53 18.52 5.06 -13.06
C GLY A 53 18.18 5.66 -14.42
N LYS A 54 17.76 4.80 -15.35
CA LYS A 54 17.21 5.16 -16.68
C LYS A 54 18.18 5.92 -17.60
N HIS A 55 19.46 5.57 -17.55
CA HIS A 55 20.47 6.10 -18.46
C HIS A 55 20.14 5.81 -19.94
N ASP A 56 19.31 4.81 -20.21
CA ASP A 56 18.83 4.44 -21.53
C ASP A 56 17.93 5.51 -22.18
N LEU A 57 17.37 6.44 -21.40
CA LEU A 57 16.61 7.57 -21.91
C LEU A 57 17.48 8.76 -22.33
N LEU A 58 18.80 8.69 -22.09
CA LEU A 58 19.78 9.70 -22.50
C LEU A 58 20.48 9.24 -23.78
N ALA A 59 20.75 10.19 -24.67
CA ALA A 59 21.57 9.95 -25.85
C ALA A 59 22.98 9.48 -25.43
N GLU A 60 23.59 8.59 -26.22
CA GLU A 60 24.86 7.94 -25.88
C GLU A 60 25.99 8.93 -25.56
N GLY A 61 26.07 10.04 -26.31
CA GLY A 61 27.05 11.11 -26.08
C GLY A 61 26.75 12.05 -24.91
N GLU A 62 25.54 12.03 -24.35
CA GLU A 62 25.14 12.91 -23.24
C GLU A 62 25.09 12.18 -21.89
N ARG A 63 25.05 10.85 -21.93
CA ARG A 63 24.85 9.99 -20.77
C ARG A 63 25.92 10.19 -19.70
N GLU A 64 27.20 10.11 -20.08
CA GLU A 64 28.32 10.23 -19.13
C GLU A 64 28.33 11.60 -18.45
N LYS A 65 28.23 12.66 -19.25
CA LYS A 65 28.20 14.04 -18.75
C LYS A 65 27.07 14.26 -17.76
N ARG A 66 25.87 13.76 -18.07
CA ARG A 66 24.68 13.97 -17.23
C ARG A 66 24.71 13.14 -15.95
N VAL A 67 25.21 11.92 -16.01
CA VAL A 67 25.42 11.05 -14.84
C VAL A 67 26.46 11.66 -13.90
N GLU A 68 27.53 12.25 -14.44
CA GLU A 68 28.56 12.90 -13.64
C GLU A 68 28.04 14.18 -12.97
N GLU A 69 27.34 15.03 -13.73
CA GLU A 69 26.75 16.28 -13.21
C GLU A 69 25.79 15.99 -12.05
N ILE A 70 24.83 15.08 -12.27
CA ILE A 70 23.87 14.68 -11.26
C ILE A 70 24.56 14.00 -10.08
N GLY A 71 25.48 13.08 -10.35
CA GLY A 71 26.18 12.34 -9.31
C GLY A 71 26.97 13.26 -8.40
N GLY A 72 27.62 14.28 -8.96
CA GLY A 72 28.31 15.33 -8.20
C GLY A 72 27.39 16.12 -7.29
N MET A 73 26.19 16.49 -7.75
CA MET A 73 25.20 17.20 -6.92
C MET A 73 24.78 16.39 -5.68
N PHE A 74 24.60 15.08 -5.84
CA PHE A 74 24.27 14.20 -4.71
C PHE A 74 25.46 13.98 -3.78
N GLU A 75 26.68 13.84 -4.32
CA GLU A 75 27.89 13.71 -3.50
C GLU A 75 28.13 14.96 -2.63
N GLU A 76 27.93 16.15 -3.19
CA GLU A 76 28.03 17.41 -2.46
C GLU A 76 26.96 17.51 -1.36
N ARG A 77 25.69 17.28 -1.69
CA ARG A 77 24.58 17.35 -0.74
C ARG A 77 24.67 16.30 0.37
N LEU A 78 25.19 15.11 0.05
CA LEU A 78 25.28 14.00 1.00
C LEU A 78 26.59 13.98 1.78
N GLY A 79 27.54 14.88 1.49
CA GLY A 79 28.80 15.02 2.23
C GLY A 79 28.59 15.18 3.75
N ALA A 80 27.59 15.97 4.15
CA ALA A 80 27.24 16.20 5.55
C ALA A 80 26.80 14.93 6.32
N PHE A 81 26.39 13.87 5.62
CA PHE A 81 26.00 12.60 6.25
C PHE A 81 27.20 11.68 6.52
N ARG A 82 28.29 11.83 5.75
CA ARG A 82 29.54 11.09 5.98
C ARG A 82 30.18 11.47 7.31
N GLU A 83 30.10 12.75 7.67
CA GLU A 83 30.57 13.29 8.96
C GLU A 83 29.80 12.72 10.16
N ARG A 84 28.58 12.22 9.94
CA ARG A 84 27.71 11.61 10.96
C ARG A 84 27.88 10.09 11.08
N GLY A 85 28.93 9.53 10.46
CA GLY A 85 29.23 8.09 10.51
C GLY A 85 28.30 7.21 9.66
N VAL A 86 27.56 7.80 8.72
CA VAL A 86 26.73 7.07 7.75
C VAL A 86 27.54 6.83 6.48
N HIS A 87 27.57 5.59 6.00
CA HIS A 87 28.24 5.28 4.74
C HIS A 87 27.40 5.82 3.58
N VAL A 88 27.92 6.77 2.80
CA VAL A 88 27.21 7.31 1.64
C VAL A 88 28.00 7.01 0.37
N GLU A 89 27.40 6.31 -0.59
CA GLU A 89 28.01 6.05 -1.90
C GLU A 89 27.01 6.35 -3.03
N VAL A 90 27.41 7.20 -3.98
CA VAL A 90 26.66 7.47 -5.20
C VAL A 90 27.20 6.55 -6.28
N LEU A 91 26.38 5.64 -6.78
CA LEU A 91 26.79 4.62 -7.73
C LEU A 91 26.58 5.11 -9.16
N LYS A 92 27.64 5.71 -9.72
CA LYS A 92 27.69 6.27 -11.10
C LYS A 92 27.91 5.19 -12.18
N THR A 93 27.24 4.05 -12.07
CA THR A 93 27.43 2.95 -13.04
C THR A 93 26.87 3.32 -14.41
N LEU A 94 27.75 3.52 -15.39
CA LEU A 94 27.36 3.83 -16.76
C LEU A 94 26.61 2.65 -17.37
N GLY A 95 25.51 2.96 -18.07
CA GLY A 95 24.67 1.92 -18.68
C GLY A 95 23.75 1.15 -17.73
N LEU A 96 23.58 1.59 -16.47
CA LEU A 96 22.64 1.00 -15.53
C LEU A 96 21.21 1.01 -16.07
N ASP A 97 20.80 -0.12 -16.65
CA ASP A 97 19.46 -0.35 -17.17
C ASP A 97 18.80 -1.47 -16.36
N VAL A 98 18.03 -1.04 -15.36
CA VAL A 98 17.25 -1.92 -14.49
C VAL A 98 16.26 -2.78 -15.28
N ARG A 99 15.87 -2.39 -16.50
CA ARG A 99 14.92 -3.14 -17.35
C ARG A 99 15.58 -4.34 -18.04
N ARG A 100 16.85 -4.23 -18.40
CA ARG A 100 17.61 -5.30 -19.08
C ARG A 100 18.40 -6.18 -18.12
N GLY A 101 18.46 -5.81 -16.83
CA GLY A 101 19.18 -6.55 -15.79
C GLY A 101 20.71 -6.54 -15.96
N LYS A 102 21.23 -5.92 -17.03
CA LYS A 102 22.66 -5.66 -17.18
C LYS A 102 23.10 -4.72 -16.06
N ASP A 103 24.21 -5.06 -15.42
CA ASP A 103 24.90 -4.26 -14.41
C ASP A 103 24.19 -4.08 -13.05
N VAL A 104 22.93 -4.51 -12.92
CA VAL A 104 22.21 -4.54 -11.62
C VAL A 104 22.89 -5.49 -10.63
N ASP A 105 23.38 -6.64 -11.10
CA ASP A 105 24.09 -7.60 -10.25
C ASP A 105 25.45 -7.08 -9.77
N ALA A 106 26.11 -6.21 -10.54
CA ALA A 106 27.35 -5.56 -10.13
C ALA A 106 27.07 -4.54 -9.01
N VAL A 107 26.01 -3.74 -9.18
CA VAL A 107 25.55 -2.77 -8.18
C VAL A 107 25.10 -3.45 -6.89
N LEU A 108 24.29 -4.52 -6.98
CA LEU A 108 23.85 -5.26 -5.80
C LEU A 108 25.01 -5.98 -5.09
N ARG A 109 26.01 -6.50 -5.82
CA ARG A 109 27.24 -7.04 -5.21
C ARG A 109 28.02 -5.97 -4.46
N ARG A 110 28.11 -4.76 -5.02
CA ARG A 110 28.79 -3.63 -4.38
C ARG A 110 28.10 -3.21 -3.08
N ILE A 111 26.77 -3.06 -3.11
CA ILE A 111 25.96 -2.75 -1.92
C ILE A 111 26.13 -3.85 -0.86
N LYS A 112 26.06 -5.12 -1.26
CA LYS A 112 26.25 -6.25 -0.34
C LYS A 112 27.65 -6.28 0.29
N ALA A 113 28.70 -5.95 -0.46
CA ALA A 113 30.08 -5.93 0.06
C ALA A 113 30.29 -4.86 1.14
N VAL A 114 29.57 -3.74 1.07
CA VAL A 114 29.65 -2.66 2.06
C VAL A 114 28.79 -2.96 3.29
N VAL A 115 27.65 -3.60 3.08
CA VAL A 115 26.62 -3.85 4.11
C VAL A 115 26.86 -5.16 4.88
N ALA A 116 27.56 -6.13 4.28
CA ALA A 116 27.84 -7.40 4.95
C ALA A 116 28.68 -7.19 6.23
N PRO A 117 28.30 -7.82 7.36
CA PRO A 117 29.15 -7.83 8.55
C PRO A 117 30.45 -8.54 8.21
N THR A 118 31.58 -7.97 8.62
CA THR A 118 32.89 -8.62 8.50
C THR A 118 32.82 -10.00 9.18
N PRO A 119 33.25 -11.09 8.51
CA PRO A 119 33.20 -12.42 9.10
C PRO A 119 34.12 -12.48 10.31
N THR A 120 33.52 -12.56 11.50
CA THR A 120 34.21 -12.98 12.71
C THR A 120 34.30 -14.50 12.70
N THR A 121 35.48 -14.99 13.05
CA THR A 121 35.90 -16.40 13.11
C THR A 121 34.89 -17.27 13.87
N PRO A 122 34.70 -18.55 13.50
CA PRO A 122 33.65 -19.38 14.06
C PRO A 122 34.06 -19.90 15.44
N THR A 123 33.19 -19.76 16.44
CA THR A 123 33.24 -20.57 17.66
C THR A 123 31.88 -21.20 17.92
N THR A 124 31.86 -22.50 17.70
CA THR A 124 31.11 -23.57 18.39
C THR A 124 30.04 -23.13 19.39
N ARG A 125 28.80 -23.62 19.24
CA ARG A 125 28.30 -24.83 19.94
C ARG A 125 26.77 -24.86 20.02
N ASN A 126 26.21 -25.92 19.43
CA ASN A 126 24.97 -26.59 19.79
C ASN A 126 24.57 -26.44 21.26
N LYS A 127 23.34 -25.98 21.56
CA LYS A 127 22.53 -26.36 22.75
C LYS A 127 21.15 -25.65 22.89
N LYS A 128 20.45 -25.28 21.81
CA LYS A 128 19.13 -24.60 21.96
C LYS A 128 17.93 -25.32 21.34
N ALA A 129 18.09 -26.57 20.87
CA ALA A 129 17.00 -27.33 20.24
C ALA A 129 16.24 -28.29 21.19
N ALA A 130 16.67 -28.41 22.46
CA ALA A 130 16.07 -29.37 23.40
C ALA A 130 15.05 -28.75 24.38
N HIS A 131 15.06 -27.44 24.59
CA HIS A 131 14.22 -26.80 25.62
C HIS A 131 12.87 -26.27 25.09
N GLU A 132 12.70 -26.22 23.77
CA GLU A 132 11.52 -25.62 23.13
C GLU A 132 10.38 -26.63 22.92
N LYS A 133 10.67 -27.93 22.96
CA LYS A 133 9.68 -29.01 22.79
C LYS A 133 8.95 -29.43 24.06
N GLU A 134 9.44 -29.06 25.24
CA GLU A 134 8.74 -29.35 26.51
C GLU A 134 7.74 -28.25 26.89
N HIS A 135 8.02 -26.99 26.54
CA HIS A 135 7.17 -25.85 26.91
C HIS A 135 5.86 -25.76 26.08
N GLU A 136 5.83 -26.39 24.90
CA GLU A 136 4.67 -26.41 24.00
C GLU A 136 3.65 -27.49 24.41
N LYS A 137 4.11 -28.65 24.91
CA LYS A 137 3.24 -29.72 25.42
C LYS A 137 2.55 -29.38 26.74
N GLU A 138 3.14 -28.50 27.55
CA GLU A 138 2.56 -28.07 28.82
C GLU A 138 1.45 -27.01 28.62
N LYS A 139 1.62 -26.10 27.64
CA LYS A 139 0.60 -25.11 27.26
C LYS A 139 -0.64 -25.70 26.58
N GLU A 140 -0.50 -26.84 25.91
CA GLU A 140 -1.62 -27.55 25.29
C GLU A 140 -2.47 -28.28 26.34
N LYS A 141 -1.85 -28.83 27.40
CA LYS A 141 -2.54 -29.43 28.55
C LYS A 141 -3.26 -28.42 29.44
N GLU A 142 -2.77 -27.19 29.52
CA GLU A 142 -3.42 -26.12 30.29
C GLU A 142 -4.66 -25.57 29.57
N ARG A 143 -4.65 -25.52 28.23
CA ARG A 143 -5.79 -25.10 27.39
C ARG A 143 -6.98 -26.06 27.40
N GLU A 144 -6.76 -27.35 27.71
CA GLU A 144 -7.86 -28.32 27.85
C GLU A 144 -8.53 -28.30 29.23
N ARG A 145 -7.89 -27.72 30.26
CA ARG A 145 -8.46 -27.61 31.62
C ARG A 145 -9.40 -26.41 31.83
N GLU A 146 -9.36 -25.41 30.96
CA GLU A 146 -10.21 -24.21 31.04
C GLU A 146 -11.42 -24.26 30.10
N LYS A 147 -12.11 -25.41 30.00
CA LYS A 147 -13.47 -25.41 29.40
C LYS A 147 -14.45 -24.84 30.44
N PRO A 148 -15.16 -23.74 30.14
CA PRO A 148 -16.17 -23.22 31.06
C PRO A 148 -17.29 -24.24 31.18
N THR A 149 -17.48 -24.75 32.40
CA THR A 149 -18.67 -25.53 32.73
C THR A 149 -19.82 -24.55 32.83
N TYR A 150 -20.74 -24.60 31.87
CA TYR A 150 -21.89 -23.72 31.80
C TYR A 150 -22.86 -24.11 32.93
N VAL A 151 -22.83 -23.36 34.03
CA VAL A 151 -23.82 -23.48 35.11
C VAL A 151 -25.10 -22.81 34.62
N ALA A 152 -26.13 -23.61 34.38
CA ALA A 152 -27.47 -23.13 34.07
C ALA A 152 -27.97 -22.26 35.23
N THR A 153 -28.10 -20.96 34.98
CA THR A 153 -28.95 -20.07 35.78
C THR A 153 -30.14 -19.70 34.90
N GLU A 154 -31.31 -20.16 35.33
CA GLU A 154 -32.60 -19.88 34.73
C GLU A 154 -32.93 -18.38 34.89
N ASN A 155 -33.02 -17.67 33.76
CA ASN A 155 -33.97 -16.57 33.59
C ASN A 155 -34.11 -16.23 32.10
N PRO A 156 -35.22 -16.55 31.42
CA PRO A 156 -35.41 -16.23 30.01
C PRO A 156 -35.88 -14.78 29.87
N SER A 157 -34.97 -13.81 30.08
CA SER A 157 -35.19 -12.48 29.52
C SER A 157 -34.91 -12.57 28.03
N LEU A 158 -35.94 -12.31 27.21
CA LEU A 158 -35.83 -12.20 25.77
C LEU A 158 -34.60 -11.34 25.40
N PRO A 159 -33.78 -11.75 24.41
CA PRO A 159 -32.72 -10.88 23.92
C PRO A 159 -33.35 -9.55 23.48
N PRO A 160 -32.71 -8.41 23.77
CA PRO A 160 -33.23 -7.11 23.35
C PRO A 160 -33.50 -7.15 21.83
N PRO A 161 -34.60 -6.54 21.35
CA PRO A 161 -34.90 -6.53 19.93
C PRO A 161 -33.70 -5.97 19.17
N THR A 162 -33.22 -6.74 18.20
CA THR A 162 -32.15 -6.32 17.29
C THR A 162 -32.50 -4.93 16.76
N PRO A 163 -31.61 -3.92 16.88
CA PRO A 163 -31.89 -2.59 16.35
C PRO A 163 -32.23 -2.69 14.88
N ALA A 164 -33.27 -1.98 14.46
CA ALA A 164 -33.70 -1.94 13.07
C ALA A 164 -32.52 -1.53 12.16
N PRO A 165 -32.45 -2.05 10.93
CA PRO A 165 -31.41 -1.64 9.98
C PRO A 165 -31.49 -0.13 9.71
N PRO A 166 -30.35 0.56 9.51
CA PRO A 166 -30.33 1.99 9.23
C PRO A 166 -31.15 2.33 8.00
N THR A 167 -31.89 3.45 8.07
CA THR A 167 -32.70 3.96 6.96
C THR A 167 -31.87 4.87 6.05
N THR A 168 -32.40 5.18 4.86
CA THR A 168 -31.81 6.19 3.95
C THR A 168 -31.64 7.55 4.64
N ARG A 169 -32.58 7.94 5.50
CA ARG A 169 -32.50 9.19 6.26
C ARG A 169 -31.31 9.19 7.21
N ASP A 170 -31.06 8.08 7.88
CA ASP A 170 -29.94 7.94 8.82
C ASP A 170 -28.60 8.05 8.08
N HIS A 171 -28.49 7.44 6.90
CA HIS A 171 -27.30 7.58 6.06
C HIS A 171 -27.10 9.02 5.58
N LEU A 172 -28.14 9.74 5.18
CA LEU A 172 -28.04 11.15 4.77
C LEU A 172 -27.60 12.05 5.94
N GLN A 173 -28.13 11.82 7.14
CA GLN A 173 -27.70 12.54 8.33
C GLN A 173 -26.23 12.25 8.66
N LEU A 174 -25.80 11.00 8.52
CA LEU A 174 -24.41 10.60 8.68
C LEU A 174 -23.52 11.32 7.65
N ILE A 175 -23.89 11.34 6.37
CA ILE A 175 -23.17 12.07 5.31
C ILE A 175 -23.03 13.54 5.68
N SER A 176 -24.12 14.20 6.06
CA SER A 176 -24.11 15.61 6.45
C SER A 176 -23.13 15.87 7.61
N SER A 177 -23.18 15.04 8.65
CA SER A 177 -22.28 15.17 9.80
C SER A 177 -20.81 14.90 9.44
N SER A 178 -20.54 13.85 8.64
CA SER A 178 -19.20 13.50 8.20
C SER A 178 -18.60 14.57 7.31
N THR A 179 -19.36 15.08 6.33
CA THR A 179 -18.93 16.17 5.45
C THR A 179 -18.68 17.47 6.22
N ALA A 180 -19.52 17.82 7.19
CA ALA A 180 -19.31 19.02 8.02
C ALA A 180 -18.04 18.94 8.88
N SER A 181 -17.65 17.73 9.32
CA SER A 181 -16.45 17.50 10.13
C SER A 181 -15.18 17.24 9.31
N ALA A 182 -15.31 16.99 8.01
CA ALA A 182 -14.20 16.59 7.15
C ALA A 182 -13.35 17.81 6.71
N GLU A 183 -12.09 17.55 6.37
CA GLU A 183 -11.22 18.54 5.73
C GLU A 183 -11.85 19.04 4.41
N PRO A 184 -12.29 20.31 4.32
CA PRO A 184 -13.02 20.82 3.16
C PRO A 184 -12.13 20.97 1.93
N ASN A 185 -10.81 21.13 2.10
CA ASN A 185 -9.89 21.21 0.98
C ASN A 185 -9.48 19.81 0.51
N ASP A 186 -9.86 19.45 -0.71
CA ASP A 186 -9.57 18.13 -1.29
C ASP A 186 -8.07 17.84 -1.41
N ASP A 187 -7.25 18.84 -1.76
CA ASP A 187 -5.81 18.68 -1.89
C ASP A 187 -5.13 18.55 -0.52
N ALA A 188 -5.63 19.27 0.49
CA ALA A 188 -5.19 19.11 1.87
C ALA A 188 -5.55 17.71 2.42
N PHE A 189 -6.76 17.22 2.14
CA PHE A 189 -7.15 15.85 2.48
C PHE A 189 -6.24 14.83 1.78
N TRP A 190 -6.00 15.00 0.48
CA TRP A 190 -5.19 14.07 -0.30
C TRP A 190 -3.72 14.08 0.13
N THR A 191 -3.19 15.25 0.45
CA THR A 191 -1.86 15.41 1.07
C THR A 191 -1.81 14.73 2.44
N SER A 192 -2.87 14.85 3.24
CA SER A 192 -2.95 14.19 4.55
C SER A 192 -3.00 12.67 4.44
N PHE A 193 -3.69 12.15 3.42
CA PHE A 193 -3.67 10.73 3.05
C PHE A 193 -2.26 10.29 2.67
N PHE A 194 -1.54 11.07 1.89
CA PHE A 194 -0.16 10.75 1.52
C PHE A 194 0.86 10.89 2.65
N THR A 195 0.63 11.76 3.61
CA THR A 195 1.55 11.97 4.74
C THR A 195 1.16 11.19 6.00
N ALA A 196 0.11 10.36 5.93
CA ALA A 196 -0.44 9.62 7.07
C ALA A 196 -0.86 10.53 8.25
N SER A 197 -1.26 11.77 7.94
CA SER A 197 -1.66 12.79 8.90
C SER A 197 -3.17 13.00 8.98
N ILE A 198 -3.98 12.22 8.24
CA ILE A 198 -5.46 12.27 8.33
C ILE A 198 -5.90 12.14 9.80
N PRO A 199 -6.77 13.01 10.34
CA PRO A 199 -7.20 12.97 11.75
C PRO A 199 -7.97 11.71 12.15
N THR A 200 -8.92 11.25 11.35
CA THR A 200 -9.72 10.04 11.59
C THR A 200 -9.60 9.07 10.40
N TRP A 201 -9.77 7.77 10.66
CA TRP A 201 -9.80 6.75 9.61
C TRP A 201 -11.07 5.90 9.76
N ASP A 202 -12.19 6.55 9.49
CA ASP A 202 -13.54 5.99 9.50
C ASP A 202 -13.99 5.57 8.09
N HIS A 203 -15.24 5.09 8.00
CA HIS A 203 -15.82 4.66 6.72
C HIS A 203 -15.87 5.79 5.67
N TYR A 204 -16.25 7.01 6.08
CA TYR A 204 -16.32 8.17 5.20
C TYR A 204 -14.95 8.51 4.58
N THR A 205 -13.93 8.64 5.42
CA THR A 205 -12.55 8.94 4.99
C THR A 205 -11.97 7.81 4.13
N HIS A 206 -12.30 6.56 4.43
CA HIS A 206 -11.92 5.42 3.60
C HIS A 206 -12.56 5.47 2.21
N LEU A 207 -13.87 5.76 2.12
CA LEU A 207 -14.58 5.93 0.86
C LEU A 207 -14.04 7.12 0.06
N ARG A 208 -13.76 8.26 0.71
CA ARG A 208 -13.20 9.45 0.05
C ARG A 208 -11.85 9.16 -0.57
N ALA A 209 -10.97 8.49 0.18
CA ALA A 209 -9.67 8.07 -0.33
C ALA A 209 -9.81 7.07 -1.50
N GLY A 210 -10.74 6.11 -1.40
CA GLY A 210 -11.03 5.18 -2.50
C GLY A 210 -11.56 5.88 -3.76
N TYR A 211 -12.45 6.86 -3.61
CA TYR A 211 -12.96 7.68 -4.72
C TYR A 211 -11.83 8.47 -5.40
N PHE A 212 -10.93 9.07 -4.62
CA PHE A 212 -9.81 9.86 -5.15
C PHE A 212 -8.81 8.98 -5.91
N THR A 213 -8.55 7.76 -5.41
CA THR A 213 -7.73 6.78 -6.13
C THR A 213 -8.41 6.30 -7.41
N LEU A 214 -9.74 6.17 -7.43
CA LEU A 214 -10.48 5.72 -8.60
C LEU A 214 -10.56 6.80 -9.69
N LEU A 215 -10.60 8.07 -9.31
CA LEU A 215 -10.89 9.20 -10.21
C LEU A 215 -10.01 9.25 -11.49
N PRO A 216 -8.68 9.09 -11.44
CA PRO A 216 -7.84 9.09 -12.65
C PRO A 216 -8.22 8.00 -13.66
N TYR A 217 -8.76 6.89 -13.18
CA TYR A 217 -9.22 5.78 -14.02
C TYR A 217 -10.62 6.03 -14.60
N LEU A 218 -11.45 6.85 -13.96
CA LEU A 218 -12.79 7.22 -14.46
C LEU A 218 -12.73 8.29 -15.54
N THR A 219 -11.80 9.23 -15.41
CA THR A 219 -11.68 10.39 -16.30
C THR A 219 -10.75 10.13 -17.48
N ASN A 220 -10.06 8.98 -17.50
CA ASN A 220 -9.20 8.57 -18.60
C ASN A 220 -9.92 7.58 -19.53
N PRO A 221 -10.34 8.00 -20.73
CA PRO A 221 -11.09 7.15 -21.67
C PRO A 221 -10.30 5.93 -22.16
N SER A 222 -8.98 5.93 -22.00
CA SER A 222 -8.09 4.83 -22.42
C SER A 222 -7.93 3.72 -21.39
N THR A 223 -8.67 3.76 -20.26
CA THR A 223 -8.59 2.73 -19.21
C THR A 223 -9.81 1.79 -19.26
N PRO A 224 -9.74 0.70 -20.05
CA PRO A 224 -10.72 -0.38 -19.90
C PRO A 224 -10.50 -1.05 -18.52
N HIS A 225 -11.60 -1.36 -17.83
CA HIS A 225 -11.59 -2.08 -16.53
C HIS A 225 -10.84 -1.36 -15.38
N PRO A 226 -11.39 -0.25 -14.84
CA PRO A 226 -10.68 0.60 -13.88
C PRO A 226 -10.50 -0.01 -12.47
N ILE A 227 -11.26 -1.05 -12.12
CA ILE A 227 -11.40 -1.49 -10.73
C ILE A 227 -10.14 -2.16 -10.19
N LEU A 228 -9.58 -3.16 -10.89
CA LEU A 228 -8.42 -3.89 -10.37
C LEU A 228 -7.13 -3.05 -10.32
N PRO A 229 -6.81 -2.21 -11.32
CA PRO A 229 -5.71 -1.26 -11.23
C PRO A 229 -5.88 -0.30 -10.05
N ALA A 230 -7.04 0.33 -9.92
CA ALA A 230 -7.34 1.23 -8.80
C ALA A 230 -7.25 0.51 -7.44
N ALA A 231 -7.69 -0.74 -7.36
CA ALA A 231 -7.57 -1.54 -6.14
C ALA A 231 -6.11 -1.79 -5.74
N ASN A 232 -5.23 -2.07 -6.70
CA ASN A 232 -3.81 -2.28 -6.42
C ASN A 232 -3.13 -0.99 -5.94
N ASP A 233 -3.45 0.15 -6.56
CA ASP A 233 -2.94 1.46 -6.13
C ASP A 233 -3.42 1.80 -4.72
N PHE A 234 -4.72 1.61 -4.47
CA PHE A 234 -5.29 1.88 -3.15
C PHE A 234 -4.67 0.99 -2.08
N LEU A 235 -4.51 -0.32 -2.33
CA LEU A 235 -3.83 -1.24 -1.41
C LEU A 235 -2.36 -0.86 -1.19
N THR A 236 -1.67 -0.31 -2.19
CA THR A 236 -0.32 0.22 -2.05
C THR A 236 -0.29 1.41 -1.08
N HIS A 237 -1.24 2.33 -1.21
CA HIS A 237 -1.39 3.44 -0.28
C HIS A 237 -1.75 2.97 1.15
N LEU A 238 -2.67 2.02 1.29
CA LEU A 238 -3.04 1.44 2.60
C LEU A 238 -1.84 0.74 3.25
N SER A 239 -1.00 0.06 2.48
CA SER A 239 0.21 -0.58 2.97
C SER A 239 1.21 0.45 3.51
N ARG A 240 1.40 1.56 2.79
CA ARG A 240 2.24 2.69 3.23
C ARG A 240 1.70 3.36 4.50
N LEU A 241 0.39 3.58 4.58
CA LEU A 241 -0.27 4.11 5.77
C LEU A 241 -0.04 3.19 6.98
N ARG A 242 -0.22 1.88 6.82
CA ARG A 242 0.04 0.90 7.87
C ARG A 242 1.51 0.88 8.32
N SER A 243 2.45 0.99 7.39
CA SER A 243 3.88 1.03 7.74
C SER A 243 4.28 2.30 8.51
N SER A 244 3.62 3.43 8.24
CA SER A 244 3.92 4.71 8.91
C SER A 244 3.24 4.83 10.28
N ARG A 245 1.99 4.37 10.42
CA ARG A 245 1.18 4.48 11.65
C ARG A 245 0.35 3.21 11.91
N PRO A 246 0.98 2.10 12.30
CA PRO A 246 0.31 0.81 12.45
C PRO A 246 -0.81 0.82 13.49
N GLU A 247 -0.71 1.65 14.53
CA GLU A 247 -1.72 1.85 15.57
C GLU A 247 -3.04 2.38 15.01
N LYS A 248 -2.96 3.14 13.92
CA LYS A 248 -4.11 3.79 13.27
C LYS A 248 -4.67 2.99 12.10
N PHE A 249 -3.81 2.26 11.38
CA PHE A 249 -4.16 1.61 10.11
C PHE A 249 -3.97 0.07 10.11
N GLY A 250 -3.98 -0.58 11.27
CA GLY A 250 -3.58 -1.98 11.44
C GLY A 250 -4.36 -3.04 10.63
N ASN A 251 -5.62 -2.79 10.24
CA ASN A 251 -6.50 -3.80 9.64
C ASN A 251 -7.04 -3.43 8.25
N THR A 252 -6.30 -2.67 7.45
CA THR A 252 -6.83 -2.04 6.22
C THR A 252 -6.62 -2.86 4.93
N ALA A 253 -5.66 -3.78 4.91
CA ALA A 253 -5.33 -4.54 3.69
C ALA A 253 -6.21 -5.79 3.53
N HIS A 254 -7.24 -5.69 2.68
CA HIS A 254 -8.12 -6.78 2.29
C HIS A 254 -8.57 -6.64 0.83
N LYS A 255 -7.96 -7.39 -0.09
CA LYS A 255 -8.11 -7.16 -1.53
C LYS A 255 -9.55 -7.31 -2.04
N THR A 256 -10.27 -8.36 -1.65
CA THR A 256 -11.68 -8.52 -2.07
C THR A 256 -12.59 -7.40 -1.56
N MET A 257 -12.46 -7.02 -0.28
CA MET A 257 -13.20 -5.89 0.30
C MET A 257 -12.90 -4.57 -0.41
N THR A 258 -11.63 -4.30 -0.73
CA THR A 258 -11.23 -3.11 -1.51
C THR A 258 -11.88 -3.09 -2.89
N VAL A 259 -11.79 -4.21 -3.63
CA VAL A 259 -12.40 -4.32 -4.96
C VAL A 259 -13.92 -4.14 -4.89
N PHE A 260 -14.57 -4.72 -3.88
CA PHE A 260 -16.00 -4.53 -3.62
C PHE A 260 -16.34 -3.04 -3.48
N TRP A 261 -15.67 -2.32 -2.59
CA TRP A 261 -15.97 -0.90 -2.35
C TRP A 261 -15.67 -0.02 -3.56
N LEU A 262 -14.59 -0.28 -4.30
CA LEU A 262 -14.30 0.44 -5.54
C LEU A 262 -15.33 0.17 -6.63
N ALA A 263 -15.88 -1.04 -6.73
CA ALA A 263 -16.97 -1.35 -7.65
C ALA A 263 -18.26 -0.59 -7.28
N GLN A 264 -18.58 -0.47 -5.98
CA GLN A 264 -19.72 0.33 -5.52
C GLN A 264 -19.52 1.83 -5.81
N LEU A 265 -18.33 2.36 -5.53
CA LEU A 265 -17.97 3.75 -5.84
C LEU A 265 -18.01 4.03 -7.34
N LEU A 266 -17.53 3.12 -8.18
CA LEU A 266 -17.62 3.23 -9.64
C LEU A 266 -19.07 3.32 -10.11
N SER A 267 -19.93 2.43 -9.59
CA SER A 267 -21.36 2.40 -9.95
C SER A 267 -22.03 3.73 -9.56
N ALA A 268 -21.81 4.19 -8.33
CA ALA A 268 -22.36 5.44 -7.82
C ALA A 268 -21.84 6.66 -8.59
N ALA A 269 -20.54 6.71 -8.89
CA ALA A 269 -19.92 7.79 -9.65
C ALA A 269 -20.50 7.87 -11.06
N ARG A 270 -20.65 6.75 -11.76
CA ARG A 270 -21.27 6.71 -13.10
C ARG A 270 -22.74 7.14 -13.07
N ALA A 271 -23.50 6.69 -12.07
CA ALA A 271 -24.88 7.10 -11.87
C ALA A 271 -25.01 8.59 -11.51
N PHE A 272 -24.01 9.17 -10.84
CA PHE A 272 -23.95 10.60 -10.56
C PHE A 272 -23.60 11.41 -11.82
N ASP A 273 -22.58 10.97 -12.55
CA ASP A 273 -22.06 11.68 -13.72
C ASP A 273 -23.07 11.70 -14.89
N GLU A 274 -23.73 10.57 -15.17
CA GLU A 274 -24.65 10.41 -16.31
C GLU A 274 -24.04 10.89 -17.64
N GLY A 275 -22.71 10.81 -17.80
CA GLY A 275 -21.98 11.24 -18.99
C GLY A 275 -21.78 12.76 -19.09
N ARG A 276 -22.04 13.53 -18.03
CA ARG A 276 -21.90 14.98 -18.02
C ARG A 276 -20.47 15.47 -17.75
N GLY A 277 -19.54 14.60 -17.39
CA GLY A 277 -18.16 15.00 -17.08
C GLY A 277 -18.03 15.80 -15.77
N LEU A 278 -18.89 15.52 -14.79
CA LEU A 278 -18.94 16.16 -13.47
C LEU A 278 -17.97 15.55 -12.45
N LEU A 279 -17.30 14.45 -12.81
CA LEU A 279 -16.42 13.73 -11.89
C LEU A 279 -15.16 14.54 -11.56
N THR A 280 -15.13 15.06 -10.34
CA THR A 280 -14.00 15.78 -9.75
C THR A 280 -13.86 15.35 -8.28
N ARG A 281 -12.74 15.67 -7.63
CA ARG A 281 -12.58 15.39 -6.19
C ARG A 281 -13.70 16.01 -5.35
N GLY A 282 -14.12 17.24 -5.69
CA GLY A 282 -15.17 17.97 -4.99
C GLY A 282 -16.56 17.36 -5.13
N ALA A 283 -16.80 16.53 -6.16
CA ALA A 283 -18.08 15.86 -6.36
C ALA A 283 -18.34 14.71 -5.38
N PHE A 284 -17.36 14.31 -4.56
CA PHE A 284 -17.50 13.16 -3.66
C PHE A 284 -18.71 13.24 -2.72
N ALA A 285 -18.93 14.41 -2.10
CA ALA A 285 -20.06 14.59 -1.18
C ALA A 285 -21.40 14.43 -1.92
N ASP A 286 -21.52 15.00 -3.12
CA ASP A 286 -22.74 14.90 -3.93
C ASP A 286 -22.99 13.47 -4.43
N VAL A 287 -21.92 12.73 -4.76
CA VAL A 287 -22.00 11.30 -5.09
C VAL A 287 -22.57 10.50 -3.91
N LEU A 288 -22.13 10.78 -2.67
CA LEU A 288 -22.67 10.13 -1.47
C LEU A 288 -24.13 10.53 -1.22
N VAL A 289 -24.50 11.80 -1.38
CA VAL A 289 -25.89 12.27 -1.22
C VAL A 289 -26.82 11.56 -2.21
N LYS A 290 -26.39 11.37 -3.46
CA LYS A 290 -27.15 10.63 -4.48
C LYS A 290 -27.17 9.11 -4.21
N SER A 291 -26.13 8.60 -3.56
CA SER A 291 -25.94 7.16 -3.30
C SER A 291 -25.74 6.83 -1.81
N PRO A 292 -26.71 7.15 -0.93
CA PRO A 292 -26.51 7.14 0.52
C PRO A 292 -26.26 5.74 1.10
N TRP A 293 -26.65 4.67 0.39
CA TRP A 293 -26.35 3.29 0.79
C TRP A 293 -24.84 2.99 0.85
N LEU A 294 -23.99 3.80 0.21
CA LEU A 294 -22.53 3.66 0.33
C LEU A 294 -22.06 3.81 1.78
N MET A 295 -22.80 4.52 2.63
CA MET A 295 -22.45 4.70 4.04
C MET A 295 -22.77 3.48 4.92
N ASP A 296 -23.49 2.48 4.40
CA ASP A 296 -23.69 1.22 5.09
C ASP A 296 -22.42 0.37 5.02
N GLY A 297 -21.55 0.44 6.03
CA GLY A 297 -20.35 -0.41 6.12
C GLY A 297 -20.64 -1.93 6.08
N GLY A 298 -21.89 -2.34 6.27
CA GLY A 298 -22.39 -3.70 6.14
C GLY A 298 -22.87 -4.10 4.74
N LEU A 299 -22.84 -3.21 3.75
CA LEU A 299 -23.39 -3.42 2.41
C LEU A 299 -22.89 -4.72 1.74
N TRP A 300 -21.64 -5.10 2.00
CA TRP A 300 -21.02 -6.32 1.47
C TRP A 300 -21.75 -7.61 1.87
N LYS A 301 -22.50 -7.62 2.99
CA LYS A 301 -23.22 -8.79 3.50
C LYS A 301 -24.32 -9.27 2.54
N GLY A 302 -24.83 -8.39 1.68
CA GLY A 302 -25.80 -8.76 0.64
C GLY A 302 -25.16 -9.40 -0.60
N TYR A 303 -23.83 -9.38 -0.70
CA TYR A 303 -23.07 -9.86 -1.86
C TYR A 303 -22.21 -11.07 -1.52
N TYR A 304 -21.67 -11.12 -0.31
CA TYR A 304 -20.75 -12.16 0.12
C TYR A 304 -21.25 -12.91 1.37
N SER A 305 -21.09 -14.23 1.36
CA SER A 305 -21.11 -15.01 2.59
C SER A 305 -19.96 -14.59 3.51
N ARG A 306 -20.16 -14.76 4.82
CA ARG A 306 -19.11 -14.49 5.83
C ARG A 306 -17.87 -15.36 5.57
N GLU A 307 -18.07 -16.63 5.26
CA GLU A 307 -17.00 -17.59 4.98
C GLU A 307 -16.14 -17.13 3.78
N ARG A 308 -16.78 -16.72 2.68
CA ARG A 308 -16.06 -16.22 1.52
C ARG A 308 -15.32 -14.92 1.82
N MET A 309 -16.01 -13.92 2.37
CA MET A 309 -15.41 -12.59 2.57
C MET A 309 -14.17 -12.66 3.46
N PHE A 310 -14.21 -13.42 4.56
CA PHE A 310 -13.10 -13.48 5.53
C PHE A 310 -12.11 -14.63 5.31
N SER A 311 -12.22 -15.35 4.19
CA SER A 311 -11.23 -16.33 3.77
C SER A 311 -9.86 -15.69 3.54
N LYS A 312 -8.79 -16.46 3.75
CA LYS A 312 -7.41 -16.01 3.48
C LYS A 312 -7.25 -15.62 2.01
N GLU A 313 -7.88 -16.36 1.13
CA GLU A 313 -7.89 -16.17 -0.32
C GLU A 313 -8.55 -14.85 -0.71
N ALA A 314 -9.68 -14.48 -0.09
CA ALA A 314 -10.35 -13.20 -0.37
C ALA A 314 -9.57 -12.00 0.23
N ARG A 315 -8.84 -12.21 1.32
CA ARG A 315 -7.98 -11.18 1.89
C ARG A 315 -6.77 -10.86 0.99
N GLN A 316 -6.15 -11.90 0.42
CA GLN A 316 -4.93 -11.80 -0.39
C GLN A 316 -5.23 -11.57 -1.89
N GLY A 317 -6.37 -12.03 -2.37
CA GLY A 317 -6.76 -12.02 -3.78
C GLY A 317 -8.13 -11.39 -4.03
N TRP A 318 -8.51 -11.34 -5.31
CA TRP A 318 -9.87 -10.98 -5.72
C TRP A 318 -10.73 -12.25 -5.78
N ARG A 319 -11.90 -12.22 -5.12
CA ARG A 319 -12.92 -13.26 -5.20
C ARG A 319 -14.25 -12.65 -5.59
N THR A 320 -14.91 -13.26 -6.58
CA THR A 320 -16.25 -12.86 -6.98
C THR A 320 -17.25 -13.12 -5.84
N PRO A 321 -18.30 -12.28 -5.71
CA PRO A 321 -19.40 -12.52 -4.78
C PRO A 321 -20.06 -13.88 -4.99
N ASP A 322 -20.58 -14.49 -3.92
CA ASP A 322 -21.32 -15.76 -3.95
C ASP A 322 -22.82 -15.63 -3.70
N LEU A 323 -23.31 -14.49 -3.21
CA LEU A 323 -24.74 -14.28 -2.94
C LEU A 323 -25.42 -13.46 -4.04
N LYS A 324 -24.77 -12.39 -4.50
CA LYS A 324 -25.31 -11.45 -5.49
C LYS A 324 -24.20 -10.88 -6.37
N THR A 325 -24.44 -10.74 -7.67
CA THR A 325 -23.50 -10.13 -8.61
C THR A 325 -23.29 -8.64 -8.31
N LEU A 326 -22.08 -8.14 -8.61
CA LEU A 326 -21.76 -6.71 -8.47
C LEU A 326 -22.52 -5.87 -9.51
N PRO A 327 -22.80 -4.58 -9.21
CA PRO A 327 -23.45 -3.66 -10.14
C PRO A 327 -22.58 -3.30 -11.35
N VAL A 328 -21.28 -3.60 -11.30
CA VAL A 328 -20.35 -3.45 -12.42
C VAL A 328 -19.57 -4.74 -12.58
N GLU A 329 -19.32 -5.14 -13.83
CA GLU A 329 -18.49 -6.28 -14.14
C GLU A 329 -17.04 -6.03 -13.70
N VAL A 330 -16.53 -6.96 -12.91
CA VAL A 330 -15.11 -7.06 -12.57
C VAL A 330 -14.58 -8.28 -13.30
N SER A 331 -14.04 -8.11 -14.50
CA SER A 331 -13.57 -9.21 -15.34
C SER A 331 -12.44 -9.99 -14.64
N GLY A 332 -12.61 -11.32 -14.54
CA GLY A 332 -11.54 -12.22 -14.10
C GLY A 332 -10.35 -12.26 -15.08
N ASP A 333 -10.61 -11.95 -16.35
CA ASP A 333 -9.61 -11.75 -17.40
C ASP A 333 -8.57 -10.68 -17.03
N ASP A 334 -8.87 -9.74 -16.14
CA ASP A 334 -7.93 -8.69 -15.72
C ASP A 334 -6.78 -9.25 -14.84
N LEU A 335 -6.95 -10.43 -14.24
CA LEU A 335 -5.87 -11.13 -13.54
C LEU A 335 -4.84 -11.71 -14.53
N ASP A 336 -5.28 -12.12 -15.73
CA ASP A 336 -4.43 -12.75 -16.76
C ASP A 336 -3.98 -11.73 -17.84
N LYS A 337 -4.81 -10.73 -18.15
CA LYS A 337 -4.51 -9.60 -19.04
C LYS A 337 -3.57 -8.58 -18.39
N GLY A 338 -3.64 -8.32 -17.09
CA GLY A 338 -2.61 -7.51 -16.42
C GLY A 338 -1.21 -8.13 -16.54
N ALA A 339 -1.13 -9.46 -16.52
CA ALA A 339 0.11 -10.20 -16.75
C ALA A 339 0.50 -10.25 -18.25
N ARG A 340 -0.46 -10.47 -19.15
CA ARG A 340 -0.24 -10.58 -20.61
C ARG A 340 -0.04 -9.25 -21.32
N GLU A 341 -0.68 -8.16 -20.90
CA GLU A 341 -0.53 -6.82 -21.47
C GLU A 341 0.79 -6.17 -21.00
N ALA A 342 1.23 -6.45 -19.76
CA ALA A 342 2.60 -6.19 -19.30
C ALA A 342 3.65 -7.03 -20.05
N SER A 343 3.25 -8.13 -20.69
CA SER A 343 4.10 -9.00 -21.50
C SER A 343 3.99 -8.71 -23.02
N SER A 344 2.90 -8.09 -23.48
CA SER A 344 2.62 -7.72 -24.87
C SER A 344 3.15 -6.32 -25.20
N LYS A 345 3.06 -5.37 -24.26
CA LYS A 345 3.79 -4.09 -24.32
C LYS A 345 5.31 -4.28 -24.27
N ARG A 346 5.78 -5.46 -23.83
CA ARG A 346 7.19 -5.91 -23.93
C ARG A 346 7.58 -6.50 -25.28
N ARG A 347 6.63 -6.81 -26.18
CA ARG A 347 6.91 -7.37 -27.52
C ARG A 347 6.77 -6.36 -28.66
N LEU A 348 6.06 -5.25 -28.46
CA LEU A 348 5.86 -4.21 -29.47
C LEU A 348 6.89 -3.07 -29.42
N PHE A 349 7.87 -3.15 -28.52
CA PHE A 349 9.02 -2.24 -28.44
C PHE A 349 10.34 -3.04 -28.36
N PHE A 350 10.50 -4.04 -29.23
CA PHE A 350 11.80 -4.60 -29.58
C PHE A 350 12.28 -3.98 -30.90
#